data_AF-A0A5K1FR46-F1
#
_entry.id   AF-A0A5K1FR46-F1
#
_cell.length_a   1.000
_cell.length_b   1.000
_cell.length_c   1.000
_cell.angle_alpha   90.00
_cell.angle_beta   90.00
_cell.angle_gamma   90.00
#
_symmetry.space_group_name_H-M   'P 1'
#
loop_
_entity.id
_entity.type
_entity.pdbx_description
1 polymer ?
#
loop_
_entity_poly.entity_id
_entity_poly.type
_entity_poly.pdbx_seq_one_letter_code
_entity_poly.pdbx_strand_id
1 'polypeptide(L)'
;PRKWNVCVVGSHDLYEHPHINDLAYVPAVKDGRFGFNLLVGGFFSPKRCAEAVPLDAWVAGDDVIPACRAVLEAYRDLGSRGNRQKTRMMWLIDEL
;
A
#
# COMPACT_ATOMS: atom_id res chain seq x y z
N PRO A 1 9.29 3.31 -11.27
CA PRO A 1 9.33 2.20 -10.30
C PRO A 1 10.61 2.17 -9.44
N ARG A 2 10.42 1.97 -8.14
CA ARG A 2 11.40 2.00 -7.04
C ARG A 2 11.02 0.91 -6.01
N LYS A 3 11.80 0.76 -4.93
CA LYS A 3 11.46 -0.14 -3.81
C LYS A 3 10.00 0.02 -3.40
N TRP A 4 9.39 -1.09 -3.00
CA TRP A 4 7.99 -1.16 -2.60
C TRP A 4 7.89 -2.15 -1.43
N ASN A 5 7.42 -1.66 -0.29
CA ASN A 5 7.35 -2.35 0.99
C ASN A 5 5.90 -2.74 1.27
N VAL A 6 5.68 -3.95 1.81
CA VAL A 6 4.35 -4.46 2.14
C VAL A 6 4.33 -5.06 3.53
N CYS A 7 3.22 -4.88 4.24
CA CYS A 7 2.97 -5.55 5.51
C CYS A 7 1.53 -6.06 5.63
N VAL A 8 1.34 -7.07 6.48
CA VAL A 8 0.02 -7.59 6.86
C VAL A 8 -0.07 -7.46 8.36
N VAL A 9 -1.06 -6.73 8.85
CA VAL A 9 -1.27 -6.52 10.28
C VAL A 9 -1.95 -7.74 10.89
N GLY A 10 -1.35 -8.28 11.95
CA GLY A 10 -1.91 -9.38 12.75
C GLY A 10 -1.96 -9.06 14.24
N SER A 11 -1.57 -7.85 14.64
CA SER A 11 -1.47 -7.40 16.03
C SER A 11 -2.31 -6.15 16.28
N HIS A 12 -2.86 -6.01 17.49
CA HIS A 12 -3.51 -4.76 17.92
C HIS A 12 -2.48 -3.63 18.10
N ASP A 13 -1.25 -3.98 18.46
CA ASP A 13 -0.14 -3.04 18.67
C ASP A 13 0.45 -2.48 17.37
N LEU A 14 0.06 -3.02 16.21
CA LEU A 14 0.52 -2.59 14.88
C LEU A 14 2.05 -2.70 14.70
N TYR A 15 2.66 -3.78 15.21
CA TYR A 15 4.10 -4.04 15.12
C TYR A 15 4.66 -4.07 13.69
N GLU A 16 3.79 -4.27 12.71
CA GLU A 16 4.12 -4.36 11.30
C GLU A 16 4.24 -2.96 10.65
N HIS A 17 3.94 -1.90 11.42
CA HIS A 17 4.03 -0.49 11.03
C HIS A 17 3.27 -0.18 9.71
N PRO A 18 1.93 -0.35 9.69
CA PRO A 18 1.13 -0.20 8.47
C PRO A 18 1.19 1.21 7.86
N HIS A 19 1.36 2.24 8.70
CA HIS A 19 1.42 3.62 8.27
C HIS A 19 2.65 3.96 7.38
N ILE A 20 3.69 3.12 7.30
CA ILE A 20 4.92 3.40 6.53
C ILE A 20 5.22 2.39 5.41
N ASN A 21 4.27 1.50 5.10
CA ASN A 21 4.39 0.56 4.00
C ASN A 21 3.70 1.09 2.74
N ASP A 22 4.23 0.74 1.56
CA ASP A 22 3.61 1.12 0.29
C ASP A 22 2.24 0.42 0.14
N LEU A 23 2.06 -0.77 0.72
CA LEU A 23 0.77 -1.41 0.90
C LEU A 23 0.69 -2.03 2.29
N ALA A 24 -0.39 -1.76 3.01
CA ALA A 24 -0.69 -2.41 4.26
C ALA A 24 -2.08 -3.06 4.22
N TYR A 25 -2.14 -4.32 4.62
CA TYR A 25 -3.37 -5.05 4.83
C TYR A 25 -3.76 -4.93 6.31
N VAL A 26 -4.89 -4.25 6.58
CA VAL A 26 -5.40 -4.04 7.95
C VAL A 26 -6.64 -4.91 8.15
N PRO A 27 -6.64 -5.88 9.10
CA PRO A 27 -7.71 -6.84 9.24
C PRO A 27 -9.04 -6.14 9.56
N ALA A 28 -10.09 -6.51 8.83
CA ALA A 28 -11.42 -5.92 8.96
C ALA A 28 -12.52 -6.90 8.55
N VAL A 29 -13.67 -6.82 9.24
CA VAL A 29 -14.88 -7.56 8.85
C VAL A 29 -15.78 -6.65 8.03
N LYS A 30 -16.20 -7.11 6.85
CA LYS A 30 -17.17 -6.43 5.98
C LYS A 30 -18.27 -7.42 5.62
N ASP A 31 -19.53 -7.03 5.85
CA ASP A 31 -20.72 -7.82 5.53
C ASP A 31 -20.65 -9.27 6.06
N GLY A 32 -20.14 -9.44 7.29
CA GLY A 32 -19.98 -10.73 7.95
C GLY A 32 -18.81 -11.59 7.45
N ARG A 33 -17.96 -11.07 6.56
CA ARG A 33 -16.78 -11.77 6.01
C ARG A 33 -15.49 -11.14 6.51
N PHE A 34 -14.52 -11.99 6.86
CA PHE A 34 -13.17 -11.55 7.22
C PHE A 34 -12.36 -11.18 5.98
N GLY A 35 -11.57 -10.12 6.09
CA GLY A 35 -10.67 -9.65 5.04
C GLY A 35 -9.81 -8.49 5.54
N PHE A 36 -9.41 -7.63 4.62
CA PHE A 36 -8.48 -6.54 4.89
C PHE A 36 -8.90 -5.23 4.21
N ASN A 37 -8.93 -4.14 4.97
CA ASN A 37 -8.86 -2.80 4.41
C ASN A 37 -7.44 -2.54 3.90
N LEU A 38 -7.32 -1.77 2.82
CA LEU A 38 -6.03 -1.46 2.20
C LEU A 38 -5.60 -0.02 2.49
N LEU A 39 -4.39 0.14 3.02
CA LEU A 39 -3.68 1.42 3.06
C LEU A 39 -2.56 1.41 2.02
N VAL A 40 -2.30 2.55 1.38
CA VAL A 40 -1.34 2.66 0.26
C VAL A 40 -0.44 3.88 0.38
N GLY A 41 0.78 3.75 -0.15
CA GLY A 41 1.70 4.86 -0.40
C GLY A 41 2.66 5.22 0.74
N GLY A 42 2.60 4.56 1.90
CA GLY A 42 3.49 4.85 3.02
C GLY A 42 4.97 4.73 2.64
N PHE A 43 5.76 5.77 2.93
CA PHE A 43 7.19 5.73 2.63
C PHE A 43 8.06 6.73 3.37
N PHE A 44 9.33 6.37 3.52
CA PHE A 44 10.43 7.29 3.86
C PHE A 44 11.42 7.46 2.69
N SER A 45 11.93 8.69 2.58
CA SER A 45 13.04 9.07 1.69
C SER A 45 13.72 10.35 2.22
N PRO A 46 14.94 10.69 1.76
CA PRO A 46 15.56 11.96 2.14
C PRO A 46 14.76 13.21 1.72
N LYS A 47 13.86 13.10 0.73
CA LYS A 47 13.12 14.24 0.18
C LYS A 47 11.74 14.42 0.83
N ARG A 48 11.08 13.32 1.18
CA ARG A 48 9.71 13.28 1.71
C ARG A 48 9.51 11.99 2.52
N CYS A 49 8.78 12.14 3.61
CA CYS A 49 8.17 11.07 4.37
C CYS A 49 6.65 11.26 4.28
N ALA A 50 5.91 10.21 4.02
CA ALA A 50 4.45 10.23 3.99
C ALA A 50 3.89 8.96 4.61
N GLU A 51 2.83 9.11 5.39
CA GLU A 51 2.06 7.97 5.88
C GLU A 51 1.18 7.39 4.77
N ALA A 52 0.85 6.10 4.90
CA ALA A 52 -0.07 5.42 4.02
C ALA A 52 -1.50 5.97 4.18
N VAL A 53 -2.20 6.13 3.06
CA VAL A 53 -3.58 6.63 3.02
C VAL A 53 -4.57 5.50 2.70
N PRO A 54 -5.83 5.59 3.14
CA PRO A 54 -6.84 4.61 2.75
C PRO A 54 -7.04 4.59 1.24
N LEU A 55 -7.03 3.39 0.64
CA LEU A 55 -7.42 3.22 -0.77
C LEU A 55 -8.95 3.24 -0.95
N ASP A 56 -9.71 3.30 0.15
CA ASP A 56 -11.16 3.04 0.17
C ASP A 56 -11.52 1.67 -0.43
N ALA A 57 -10.70 0.66 -0.12
CA ALA A 57 -10.84 -0.69 -0.62
C ALA A 57 -10.78 -1.71 0.52
N TRP A 58 -11.60 -2.76 0.39
CA TRP A 58 -11.57 -3.96 1.22
C TRP A 58 -11.49 -5.18 0.32
N VAL A 59 -10.69 -6.17 0.72
CA VAL A 59 -10.55 -7.44 -0.01
C VAL A 59 -10.74 -8.61 0.95
N ALA A 60 -11.31 -9.71 0.46
CA ALA A 60 -11.42 -10.94 1.23
C ALA A 60 -10.02 -11.56 1.45
N GLY A 61 -9.89 -12.44 2.45
CA GLY A 61 -8.58 -13.03 2.80
C GLY A 61 -7.93 -13.85 1.67
N ASP A 62 -8.73 -14.47 0.81
CA ASP A 62 -8.32 -15.15 -0.42
C ASP A 62 -7.84 -14.20 -1.52
N ASP A 63 -8.27 -12.94 -1.49
CA ASP A 63 -7.92 -11.91 -2.46
C ASP A 63 -6.64 -11.12 -2.13
N VAL A 64 -5.91 -11.49 -1.06
CA VAL A 64 -4.64 -10.81 -0.68
C VAL A 64 -3.61 -10.86 -1.82
N ILE A 65 -3.41 -12.01 -2.46
CA ILE A 65 -2.44 -12.12 -3.57
C ILE A 65 -2.95 -11.42 -4.85
N PRO A 66 -4.20 -11.61 -5.29
CA PRO A 66 -4.78 -10.83 -6.38
C PRO A 66 -4.67 -9.31 -6.20
N ALA A 67 -4.99 -8.79 -5.01
CA ALA A 67 -4.90 -7.37 -4.70
C ALA A 67 -3.46 -6.85 -4.77
N CYS A 68 -2.51 -7.58 -4.18
CA CYS A 68 -1.08 -7.25 -4.25
C CYS A 68 -0.60 -7.14 -5.70
N ARG A 69 -0.98 -8.12 -6.54
CA ARG A 69 -0.65 -8.12 -7.96
C ARG A 69 -1.21 -6.89 -8.67
N ALA A 70 -2.49 -6.58 -8.48
CA ALA A 70 -3.13 -5.44 -9.13
C ALA A 70 -2.45 -4.11 -8.80
N VAL A 71 -2.09 -3.89 -7.52
CA VAL A 71 -1.37 -2.68 -7.09
C VAL A 71 0.03 -2.62 -7.72
N LEU A 72 0.77 -3.73 -7.74
CA LEU A 72 2.09 -3.80 -8.34
C LEU A 72 2.06 -3.59 -9.85
N GLU A 73 1.08 -4.14 -10.55
CA GLU A 73 0.90 -3.97 -12.00
C GLU A 73 0.60 -2.51 -12.35
N ALA A 74 -0.36 -1.89 -11.65
CA ALA A 74 -0.65 -0.47 -11.83
C ALA A 74 0.60 0.42 -11.61
N TYR A 75 1.34 0.18 -10.52
CA TYR A 75 2.57 0.91 -10.24
C TYR A 75 3.71 0.62 -11.24
N ARG A 76 3.83 -0.61 -11.74
CA ARG A 76 4.80 -1.01 -12.77
C ARG A 76 4.54 -0.29 -14.10
N ASP A 77 3.27 -0.22 -14.47
CA ASP A 77 2.80 0.23 -15.78
C ASP A 77 2.72 1.76 -15.85
N LEU A 78 2.28 2.42 -14.77
CA LEU A 78 2.03 3.86 -14.75
C LEU A 78 3.10 4.66 -13.98
N GLY A 79 3.88 4.02 -13.10
CA GLY A 79 4.80 4.72 -12.22
C GLY A 79 6.01 5.34 -12.93
N SER A 80 6.26 6.63 -12.66
CA SER A 80 7.38 7.39 -13.23
C SER A 80 8.75 6.69 -13.11
N ARG A 81 9.57 6.82 -14.17
CA ARG A 81 10.94 6.28 -14.30
C ARG A 81 12.02 7.36 -14.32
N GLY A 82 11.65 8.62 -14.09
CA GLY A 82 12.56 9.77 -14.12
C GLY A 82 13.37 9.94 -12.83
N ASN A 83 13.28 11.11 -12.20
CA ASN A 83 14.05 11.45 -11.00
C ASN A 83 13.77 10.43 -9.87
N ARG A 84 14.78 9.63 -9.51
CA ARG A 84 14.68 8.56 -8.49
C ARG A 84 14.08 9.02 -7.15
N GLN A 85 14.22 10.29 -6.78
CA GLN A 85 13.63 10.83 -5.54
C GLN A 85 12.10 11.01 -5.60
N LYS A 86 11.51 10.92 -6.80
CA LYS A 86 10.07 11.06 -7.08
C LYS A 86 9.50 9.83 -7.82
N THR A 87 10.00 8.63 -7.49
CA THR A 87 9.59 7.37 -8.17
C THR A 87 8.89 6.36 -7.25
N ARG A 88 8.65 6.68 -5.97
CA ARG A 88 7.88 5.84 -5.04
C ARG A 88 6.38 5.92 -5.35
N MET A 89 5.62 4.91 -4.95
CA MET A 89 4.22 4.77 -5.34
C MET A 89 3.34 5.96 -4.91
N MET A 90 3.61 6.59 -3.77
CA MET A 90 2.88 7.79 -3.35
C MET A 90 2.91 8.92 -4.39
N TRP A 91 4.02 9.06 -5.14
CA TRP A 91 4.10 10.09 -6.19
C TRP A 91 3.18 9.80 -7.37
N LEU A 92 2.91 8.51 -7.65
CA LEU A 92 1.92 8.11 -8.65
C LEU A 92 0.50 8.36 -8.14
N ILE A 93 0.24 8.09 -6.85
CA ILE A 93 -1.06 8.37 -6.22
C ILE A 93 -1.37 9.86 -6.25
N ASP A 94 -0.39 10.73 -5.98
CA ASP A 94 -0.59 12.19 -6.04
C ASP A 94 -0.81 12.72 -7.48
N GLU A 95 -0.42 11.96 -8.50
CA GLU A 95 -0.53 12.37 -9.91
C GLU A 95 -1.92 12.07 -10.51
N LEU A 96 -2.63 11.10 -9.94
CA LEU A 96 -3.93 10.59 -10.42
C LEU A 96 -5.07 11.01 -9.50
#